data_AF-A0A7S2SHQ1-F1
#
_entry.id   AF-A0A7S2SHQ1-F1
#
_cell.length_a   1.000
_cell.length_b   1.000
_cell.length_c   1.000
_cell.angle_alpha   90.00
_cell.angle_beta   90.00
_cell.angle_gamma   90.00
#
_symmetry.space_group_name_H-M   'P 1'
#
loop_
_entity.id
_entity.type
_entity.pdbx_description
1 polymer ?
#
loop_
_entity_poly.entity_id
_entity_poly.type
_entity_poly.pdbx_seq_one_letter_code
_entity_poly.pdbx_strand_id
1 'polypeptide(L)'
;LLHNCWKRNIVVKIEMRKIQWSGEINSFVAVIPSSGPSIHNKRRGKFLVQEAFTSCAYHTIDPKFLDEFKIKLPLVIGNKNGEGGRLVLLFSVYNISVKGKKKWTRNLKGTKSKALISNAMS
;
A
#
# COMPACT_ATOMS: atom_id res chain seq x y z
N LEU A 1 -14.17 -4.16 -7.20
CA LEU A 1 -15.26 -4.00 -6.22
C LEU A 1 -15.15 -5.15 -5.23
N LEU A 2 -15.02 -4.89 -3.93
CA LEU A 2 -15.01 -5.94 -2.91
C LEU A 2 -16.42 -6.02 -2.32
N HIS A 3 -17.20 -7.00 -2.78
CA HIS A 3 -18.57 -7.21 -2.32
C HIS A 3 -18.59 -7.86 -0.93
N ASN A 4 -19.57 -7.50 -0.11
CA ASN A 4 -19.81 -8.06 1.21
C ASN A 4 -18.60 -7.94 2.14
N CYS A 5 -17.88 -6.82 2.06
CA CYS A 5 -16.69 -6.56 2.87
C CYS A 5 -17.06 -5.69 4.07
N TRP A 6 -17.24 -6.32 5.22
CA TRP A 6 -17.60 -5.64 6.48
C TRP A 6 -16.39 -4.99 7.18
N LYS A 7 -15.17 -5.28 6.72
CA LYS A 7 -13.95 -4.69 7.27
C LYS A 7 -13.75 -3.28 6.71
N ARG A 8 -13.44 -2.32 7.61
CA ARG A 8 -13.12 -0.92 7.27
C ARG A 8 -11.64 -0.74 6.96
N ASN A 9 -11.23 0.42 6.46
CA ASN A 9 -9.81 0.77 6.26
C ASN A 9 -9.10 -0.23 5.35
N ILE A 10 -9.68 -0.46 4.18
CA ILE A 10 -9.18 -1.41 3.20
C ILE A 10 -8.26 -0.71 2.21
N VAL A 11 -7.14 -1.37 1.89
CA VAL A 11 -6.25 -1.02 0.79
C VAL A 11 -6.08 -2.25 -0.08
N VAL A 12 -6.12 -2.06 -1.39
CA VAL A 12 -5.82 -3.12 -2.36
C VAL A 12 -4.45 -2.85 -2.96
N LYS A 13 -3.57 -3.86 -2.91
CA LYS A 13 -2.31 -3.89 -3.64
C LYS A 13 -2.50 -4.60 -4.96
N ILE A 14 -1.85 -4.10 -5.99
CA ILE A 14 -1.82 -4.67 -7.33
C ILE A 14 -0.38 -4.91 -7.71
N GLU A 15 -0.09 -6.11 -8.20
CA GLU A 15 1.22 -6.51 -8.69
C GLU A 15 1.08 -7.23 -10.04
N MET A 16 2.10 -7.12 -10.89
CA MET A 16 2.23 -7.99 -12.06
C MET A 16 3.13 -9.18 -11.74
N ARG A 17 2.65 -10.39 -12.05
CA ARG A 17 3.38 -11.65 -11.87
C ARG A 17 3.44 -12.43 -13.18
N LYS A 18 4.43 -13.30 -13.32
CA LYS A 18 4.52 -14.29 -14.39
C LYS A 18 4.19 -15.65 -13.79
N ILE A 19 3.28 -16.39 -14.42
CA ILE A 19 3.04 -17.78 -14.08
C ILE A 19 4.14 -18.64 -14.69
N GLN A 20 4.79 -19.44 -13.85
CA GLN A 20 5.82 -20.38 -14.23
C GLN A 20 5.55 -21.73 -13.55
N TRP A 21 5.78 -22.83 -14.27
CA TRP A 21 5.76 -24.16 -13.66
C TRP A 21 7.00 -24.33 -12.77
N SER A 22 6.79 -24.76 -11.52
CA SER A 22 7.87 -25.15 -10.63
C SER A 22 7.89 -26.67 -10.49
N GLY A 23 9.00 -27.28 -10.91
CA GLY A 23 9.21 -28.73 -10.76
C GLY A 23 9.38 -29.15 -9.30
N GLU A 24 9.85 -28.26 -8.43
CA GLU A 24 10.07 -28.55 -6.99
C GLU A 24 8.77 -28.80 -6.24
N ILE A 25 7.73 -28.02 -6.54
CA ILE A 25 6.42 -28.12 -5.90
C ILE A 25 5.35 -28.74 -6.80
N ASN A 26 5.74 -29.20 -7.99
CA ASN A 26 4.86 -29.80 -8.99
C ASN A 26 3.60 -28.95 -9.28
N SER A 27 3.77 -27.63 -9.40
CA SER A 27 2.65 -26.69 -9.51
C SER A 27 3.05 -25.37 -10.19
N PHE A 28 2.06 -24.62 -10.66
CA PHE A 28 2.24 -23.28 -11.23
C PHE A 28 2.39 -22.23 -10.12
N VAL A 29 3.45 -21.43 -10.21
CA VAL A 29 3.78 -20.35 -9.26
C VAL A 29 3.77 -19.00 -9.94
N ALA A 30 3.34 -17.98 -9.18
CA ALA A 30 3.34 -16.58 -9.61
C ALA A 30 4.65 -15.90 -9.18
N VAL A 31 5.62 -15.82 -10.10
CA VAL A 31 6.94 -15.22 -9.88
C VAL A 31 7.01 -13.77 -10.36
N ILE A 32 8.03 -13.03 -9.92
CA ILE A 32 8.28 -11.68 -10.42
C ILE A 32 8.73 -11.78 -11.89
N PRO A 33 8.13 -11.01 -12.83
CA PRO A 33 8.55 -11.02 -14.22
C PRO A 33 9.99 -10.51 -14.40
N SER A 34 10.79 -11.19 -15.21
CA SER A 34 12.16 -10.78 -15.53
C SER A 34 12.25 -9.48 -16.32
N SER A 35 11.16 -9.05 -16.96
CA SER A 35 11.07 -7.76 -17.66
C SER A 35 11.11 -6.54 -16.73
N GLY A 36 11.07 -6.75 -15.41
CA GLY A 36 11.09 -5.68 -14.42
C GLY A 36 9.73 -4.99 -14.22
N PRO A 37 9.74 -3.81 -13.56
CA PRO A 37 8.54 -3.04 -13.21
C PRO A 37 7.68 -2.67 -14.41
N SER A 38 6.36 -2.85 -14.30
CA SER A 38 5.41 -2.61 -15.40
C SER A 38 4.28 -1.65 -15.07
N ILE A 39 4.05 -1.35 -13.78
CA ILE A 39 2.90 -0.55 -13.37
C ILE A 39 3.30 0.93 -13.38
N HIS A 40 2.60 1.74 -14.15
CA HIS A 40 2.73 3.19 -14.08
C HIS A 40 1.73 3.74 -13.06
N ASN A 41 2.26 4.28 -11.96
CA ASN A 41 1.47 4.92 -10.92
C ASN A 41 1.57 6.45 -11.04
N LYS A 42 0.50 7.10 -11.52
CA LYS A 42 0.44 8.55 -11.73
C LYS A 42 0.82 9.35 -10.46
N ARG A 43 0.57 8.80 -9.25
CA ARG A 43 0.86 9.47 -7.97
C ARG A 43 2.34 9.41 -7.58
N ARG A 44 3.11 8.43 -8.07
CA ARG A 44 4.52 8.22 -7.72
C ARG A 44 5.51 8.74 -8.77
N GLY A 45 5.01 9.41 -9.81
CA GLY A 45 5.83 10.05 -10.85
C GLY A 45 5.95 9.23 -12.12
N LYS A 46 7.02 9.48 -12.89
CA LYS A 46 7.17 8.99 -14.27
C LYS A 46 7.68 7.55 -14.38
N PHE A 47 8.25 7.01 -13.31
CA PHE A 47 8.85 5.68 -13.30
C PHE A 47 7.81 4.56 -13.20
N LEU A 48 8.18 3.37 -13.70
CA LEU A 48 7.40 2.16 -13.50
C LEU A 48 7.73 1.57 -12.13
N VAL A 49 6.70 1.01 -11.49
CA VAL A 49 6.80 0.35 -10.18
C VAL A 49 6.34 -1.10 -10.31
N GLN A 50 6.90 -1.96 -9.45
CA GLN A 50 6.56 -3.38 -9.42
C GLN A 50 5.17 -3.62 -8.82
N GLU A 51 4.82 -2.80 -7.82
CA GLU A 51 3.58 -2.88 -7.08
C GLU A 51 2.98 -1.49 -6.90
N ALA A 52 1.65 -1.42 -6.83
CA ALA A 52 0.93 -0.20 -6.55
C ALA A 52 -0.22 -0.46 -5.57
N PHE A 53 -0.60 0.55 -4.81
CA PHE A 53 -1.67 0.48 -3.83
C PHE A 53 -2.77 1.47 -4.19
N THR A 54 -4.02 1.07 -3.97
CA THR A 54 -5.16 1.98 -4.01
C THR A 54 -5.07 3.02 -2.88
N SER A 55 -5.88 4.07 -2.98
CA SER A 55 -6.26 4.83 -1.79
C SER A 55 -6.82 3.92 -0.69
N CYS A 56 -6.65 4.31 0.57
CA CYS A 56 -7.32 3.65 1.68
C CYS A 56 -8.81 4.03 1.70
N ALA A 57 -9.68 3.02 1.69
CA ALA A 57 -11.10 3.20 1.96
C ALA A 57 -11.33 3.36 3.46
N TYR A 58 -11.02 4.56 3.96
CA TYR A 58 -11.05 4.88 5.38
C TYR A 58 -12.48 4.91 5.93
N HIS A 59 -12.70 4.24 7.07
CA HIS A 59 -14.02 4.09 7.73
C HIS A 59 -15.19 3.67 6.82
N THR A 60 -14.90 3.06 5.67
CA THR A 60 -15.91 2.67 4.68
C THR A 60 -16.17 1.17 4.74
N ILE A 61 -17.45 0.78 4.72
CA ILE A 61 -17.91 -0.60 4.54
C ILE A 61 -18.29 -0.76 3.06
N ASP A 62 -18.05 -1.95 2.49
CA ASP A 62 -18.25 -2.24 1.06
C ASP A 62 -17.52 -1.22 0.13
N PRO A 63 -16.17 -1.16 0.24
CA PRO A 63 -15.40 -0.12 -0.41
C PRO A 63 -15.46 -0.20 -1.94
N LYS A 64 -15.69 0.96 -2.56
CA LYS A 64 -15.61 1.18 -4.00
C LYS A 64 -14.34 1.95 -4.32
N PHE A 65 -13.43 1.30 -5.05
CA PHE A 65 -12.19 1.93 -5.50
C PHE A 65 -12.38 2.48 -6.92
N LEU A 66 -11.95 3.73 -7.12
CA LEU A 66 -11.92 4.40 -8.43
C LEU A 66 -10.47 4.62 -8.91
N ASP A 67 -9.51 4.01 -8.23
CA ASP A 67 -8.09 4.10 -8.58
C ASP A 67 -7.82 3.44 -9.93
N GLU A 68 -7.17 4.18 -10.82
CA GLU A 68 -6.73 3.69 -12.12
C GLU A 68 -5.23 3.41 -12.13
N PHE A 69 -4.85 2.24 -12.63
CA PHE A 69 -3.46 1.86 -12.84
C PHE A 69 -3.23 1.53 -14.31
N LYS A 70 -2.17 2.08 -14.89
CA LYS A 70 -1.75 1.75 -16.26
C LYS A 70 -0.66 0.68 -16.19
N ILE A 71 -0.84 -0.42 -16.89
CA ILE A 71 0.15 -1.50 -16.97
C ILE A 71 0.81 -1.44 -18.34
N LYS A 72 2.14 -1.34 -18.36
CA LYS A 72 2.94 -1.38 -19.59
C LYS A 72 3.51 -2.78 -19.77
N LEU A 73 3.04 -3.47 -20.79
CA LEU A 73 3.48 -4.82 -21.10
C LEU A 73 4.58 -4.79 -22.17
N PRO A 74 5.55 -5.73 -22.14
CA PRO A 74 6.52 -5.87 -23.22
C PRO A 74 5.80 -6.14 -24.55
N LEU A 75 6.29 -5.62 -25.68
CA LEU A 75 5.67 -5.86 -26.99
C LEU A 75 5.72 -7.34 -27.43
N VAL A 76 6.68 -8.10 -26.89
CA VAL A 76 6.82 -9.55 -27.14
C VAL A 76 5.96 -10.33 -26.14
N ILE A 77 4.63 -10.09 -26.15
CA ILE A 77 3.68 -10.93 -25.41
C ILE A 77 3.40 -12.16 -26.28
N GLY A 78 4.25 -13.16 -26.19
CA GLY A 78 4.06 -14.44 -26.86
C GLY A 78 5.05 -14.66 -28.00
N ASN A 79 6.14 -15.36 -27.69
CA ASN A 79 6.76 -16.18 -28.72
C ASN A 79 5.84 -17.35 -29.03
N LYS A 80 5.65 -17.63 -30.32
CA LYS A 80 4.84 -18.73 -30.89
C LYS A 80 5.23 -20.14 -30.41
N ASN A 81 6.29 -20.26 -29.61
CA ASN A 81 6.86 -21.52 -29.12
C ASN A 81 6.47 -21.86 -27.67
N GLY A 82 5.47 -21.21 -27.08
CA GLY A 82 4.89 -21.64 -25.80
C GLY A 82 5.67 -21.27 -24.52
N GLU A 83 6.87 -20.73 -24.62
CA GLU A 83 7.69 -20.31 -23.47
C GLU A 83 7.40 -18.89 -22.94
N GLY A 84 6.51 -18.16 -23.63
CA GLY A 84 5.99 -16.87 -23.18
C GLY A 84 5.05 -17.07 -21.99
N GLY A 85 5.60 -17.25 -20.78
CA GLY A 85 4.81 -17.49 -19.58
C GLY A 85 3.69 -16.46 -19.37
N ARG A 86 2.53 -16.92 -18.90
CA ARG A 86 1.33 -16.09 -18.75
C ARG A 86 1.57 -15.00 -17.71
N LEU A 87 1.44 -13.74 -18.10
CA LEU A 87 1.43 -12.62 -17.16
C LEU A 87 0.06 -12.51 -16.50
N VAL A 88 0.04 -12.29 -15.20
CA VAL A 88 -1.18 -12.14 -14.40
C VAL A 88 -1.09 -10.95 -13.47
N LEU A 89 -2.25 -10.42 -13.10
CA LEU A 89 -2.38 -9.41 -12.06
C LEU A 89 -2.77 -10.07 -10.75
N LEU A 90 -1.96 -9.85 -9.73
CA LEU A 90 -2.23 -10.29 -8.37
C LEU A 90 -2.80 -9.12 -7.57
N PHE A 91 -3.98 -9.35 -6.98
CA PHE A 91 -4.64 -8.41 -6.09
C PHE A 91 -4.54 -8.92 -4.66
N SER A 92 -3.94 -8.14 -3.77
CA SER A 92 -3.89 -8.45 -2.33
C SER A 92 -4.68 -7.42 -1.53
N VAL A 93 -5.59 -7.89 -0.69
CA VAL A 93 -6.47 -7.03 0.10
C VAL A 93 -5.95 -6.93 1.53
N TYR A 94 -5.71 -5.70 1.98
CA TYR A 94 -5.20 -5.43 3.33
C TYR A 94 -6.24 -4.67 4.15
N ASN A 95 -6.40 -5.08 5.40
CA ASN A 95 -7.06 -4.29 6.44
C ASN A 95 -5.97 -3.54 7.22
N ILE A 96 -5.97 -2.21 7.15
CA ILE A 96 -4.95 -1.40 7.83
C ILE A 96 -5.49 -0.73 9.10
N SER A 97 -4.67 -0.75 10.15
CA SER A 97 -4.97 -0.04 11.40
C SER A 97 -4.29 1.33 11.40
N VAL A 98 -5.06 2.39 11.26
CA VAL A 98 -4.55 3.77 11.39
C VAL A 98 -4.70 4.22 12.83
N LYS A 99 -3.61 4.22 13.61
CA LYS A 99 -3.62 4.83 14.95
C LYS A 99 -3.58 6.35 14.80
N GLY A 100 -4.59 7.05 15.32
CA GLY A 100 -4.57 8.51 15.38
C GLY A 100 -3.37 8.97 16.21
N LYS A 101 -2.65 9.99 15.74
CA LYS A 101 -1.64 10.65 16.57
C LYS A 101 -2.35 11.24 17.78
N LYS A 102 -2.05 10.78 19.00
CA LYS A 102 -2.44 11.50 20.22
C LYS A 102 -1.88 12.91 20.08
N LYS A 103 -2.73 13.93 20.06
CA LYS A 103 -2.28 15.32 20.20
C LYS A 103 -1.49 15.38 21.50
N TRP A 104 -0.20 15.69 21.41
CA TRP A 104 0.62 15.97 22.58
C TRP A 104 0.11 17.29 23.18
N THR A 105 -0.89 17.21 24.05
CA THR A 105 -1.26 18.35 24.89
C THR A 105 -0.08 18.59 25.82
N ARG A 106 0.74 19.60 25.51
CA ARG A 106 1.76 20.10 26.44
C ARG A 106 1.03 20.53 27.70
N ASN A 107 1.11 19.72 28.75
CA ASN A 107 0.91 20.20 30.11
C ASN A 107 2.07 21.13 30.44
N LEU A 108 2.04 22.35 29.90
CA LEU A 108 2.73 23.51 30.46
C LEU A 108 2.01 23.87 31.77
N LYS A 109 2.10 23.00 32.77
CA LYS A 109 1.88 23.44 34.15
C LYS A 109 3.09 24.27 34.51
N GLY A 110 2.93 25.58 34.36
CA GLY A 110 3.93 26.55 34.74
C GLY A 110 4.40 26.29 36.17
N THR A 111 5.68 25.99 36.30
CA THR A 111 6.43 26.17 37.53
C THR A 111 6.34 27.66 37.87
N LYS A 112 5.33 28.03 38.67
CA LYS A 112 5.37 29.29 39.42
C LYS A 112 6.51 29.13 40.43
N SER A 113 7.70 29.63 40.08
CA SER A 113 8.73 29.96 41.05
C SER A 113 8.10 30.88 42.10
N LYS A 114 7.93 30.37 43.32
CA LYS A 114 7.70 31.21 44.49
C LYS A 114 8.96 32.05 44.69
N ALA A 115 8.95 33.28 44.20
CA ALA A 115 9.86 34.30 44.67
C ALA A 115 9.53 34.57 46.15
N LEU A 116 10.40 34.10 47.05
CA LEU A 116 10.47 34.56 48.43
C LEU A 116 10.94 36.02 48.38
N ILE A 117 10.02 36.96 48.53
CA ILE A 117 10.34 38.33 48.93
C ILE A 117 10.20 38.35 50.45
N SER A 118 11.32 38.26 51.15
CA SER A 118 11.41 38.58 52.58
C SER A 118 11.41 40.11 52.72
N ASN A 119 10.26 40.66 53.10
CA ASN A 119 10.19 41.98 53.73
C ASN A 119 9.72 41.77 55.16
N ALA A 120 10.63 41.93 56.12
CA ALA A 120 10.31 42.20 57.51
C ALA A 120 11.29 43.27 57.99
N MET A 121 10.81 44.52 57.98
CA MET A 121 11.37 45.58 58.82
C MET A 121 10.97 45.30 60.27
N SER A 122 11.96 45.28 61.17
CA SER A 122 11.86 45.68 62.58
C SER A 122 13.30 45.92 63.05
#